data_AF-T1G168-F1
#
_entry.id   AF-T1G168-F1
#
_cell.length_a   1.000
_cell.length_b   1.000
_cell.length_c   1.000
_cell.angle_alpha   90.00
_cell.angle_beta   90.00
_cell.angle_gamma   90.00
#
_symmetry.space_group_name_H-M   'P 1'
#
loop_
_entity.id
_entity.type
_entity.pdbx_description
1 polymer ?
#
loop_
_entity_poly.entity_id
_entity_poly.type
_entity_poly.pdbx_seq_one_letter_code
_entity_poly.pdbx_strand_id
1 'polypeptide(L)'
;MEPPLSNHFSSLADQANNQPETFTLKPIDVISIGHERKYRKKRKLVVDEQKAIASETMKMQLSDTSDIITTLDLAPPTKKLMHWKETGGVEKLTIFPGRTILSKKLFKVH
;
A
#
# COMPACT_ATOMS: atom_id res chain seq x y z
N MET A 1 -33.07 -16.65 -41.55
CA MET A 1 -32.45 -17.83 -40.93
C MET A 1 -30.96 -17.66 -41.03
N GLU A 2 -30.32 -17.22 -39.95
CA GLU A 2 -28.85 -17.16 -39.84
C GLU A 2 -28.36 -18.40 -39.07
N PRO A 3 -27.17 -18.95 -39.40
CA PRO A 3 -26.60 -20.08 -38.67
C PRO A 3 -25.93 -19.61 -37.36
N PRO A 4 -25.89 -20.44 -36.31
CA PRO A 4 -25.22 -20.06 -35.06
C PRO A 4 -23.69 -20.07 -35.23
N LEU A 5 -23.05 -19.03 -34.73
CA LEU A 5 -21.60 -18.92 -34.63
C LEU A 5 -21.06 -20.04 -33.72
N SER A 6 -20.15 -20.85 -34.25
CA SER A 6 -19.45 -21.89 -33.52
C SER A 6 -18.52 -21.28 -32.47
N ASN A 7 -18.71 -21.69 -31.22
CA ASN A 7 -17.81 -21.37 -30.10
C ASN A 7 -16.45 -22.05 -30.32
N HIS A 8 -15.54 -21.37 -30.99
CA HIS A 8 -14.11 -21.70 -30.99
C HIS A 8 -13.40 -20.95 -29.86
N PHE A 9 -13.67 -21.34 -28.61
CA PHE A 9 -12.73 -21.09 -27.51
C PHE A 9 -12.08 -22.42 -27.13
N SER A 10 -11.33 -22.97 -28.09
CA SER A 10 -10.48 -24.13 -27.87
C SER A 10 -9.28 -23.71 -27.02
N SER A 11 -9.26 -24.22 -25.79
CA SER A 11 -8.13 -24.95 -25.20
C SER A 11 -6.74 -24.40 -25.55
N LEU A 12 -6.21 -23.48 -24.75
CA LEU A 12 -4.78 -23.36 -24.48
C LEU A 12 -4.53 -22.44 -23.26
N ALA A 13 -4.22 -23.05 -22.12
CA ALA A 13 -3.21 -22.61 -21.13
C ALA A 13 -3.50 -23.27 -19.77
N ASP A 14 -2.73 -24.32 -19.54
CA ASP A 14 -2.33 -24.87 -18.25
C ASP A 14 -3.41 -25.53 -17.40
N GLN A 15 -3.42 -26.87 -17.53
CA GLN A 15 -3.58 -27.77 -16.39
C GLN A 15 -2.84 -27.18 -15.19
N ALA A 16 -3.58 -26.53 -14.29
CA ALA A 16 -3.17 -26.36 -12.93
C ALA A 16 -3.05 -27.78 -12.34
N ASN A 17 -1.86 -28.35 -12.49
CA ASN A 17 -1.40 -29.49 -11.72
C ASN A 17 -1.50 -29.03 -10.26
N ASN A 18 -2.65 -29.28 -9.64
CA ASN A 18 -2.91 -29.03 -8.22
C ASN A 18 -2.23 -30.12 -7.38
N GLN A 19 -1.04 -30.56 -7.78
CA GLN A 19 -0.17 -31.30 -6.89
C GLN A 19 0.38 -30.28 -5.89
N PRO A 20 0.32 -30.55 -4.58
CA PRO A 20 1.11 -29.80 -3.65
C PRO A 20 2.56 -30.10 -3.99
N GLU A 21 3.17 -29.25 -4.83
CA GLU A 21 4.62 -29.10 -4.93
C GLU A 21 5.10 -28.72 -3.52
N THR A 22 5.31 -29.73 -2.68
CA THR A 22 5.87 -29.57 -1.36
C THR A 22 7.27 -29.04 -1.59
N PHE A 23 7.50 -27.77 -1.28
CA PHE A 23 8.78 -27.10 -1.38
C PHE A 23 9.78 -27.75 -0.40
N THR A 24 10.30 -28.92 -0.75
CA THR A 24 11.38 -29.59 -0.02
C THR A 24 12.69 -28.92 -0.41
N LEU A 25 13.17 -28.01 0.45
CA LEU A 25 14.48 -27.41 0.30
C LEU A 25 15.55 -28.52 0.38
N LYS A 26 16.48 -28.53 -0.58
CA LYS A 26 17.66 -29.39 -0.48
C LYS A 26 18.45 -29.01 0.77
N PRO A 27 18.99 -29.99 1.54
CA PRO A 27 19.87 -29.73 2.66
C PRO A 27 21.00 -28.78 2.23
N ILE A 28 21.22 -27.70 2.98
CA ILE A 28 22.38 -26.84 2.77
C ILE A 28 23.59 -27.53 3.37
N ASP A 29 24.59 -27.82 2.55
CA ASP A 29 25.90 -28.31 3.01
C ASP A 29 26.58 -27.22 3.82
N VAL A 30 26.70 -27.45 5.12
CA VAL A 30 27.17 -26.50 6.13
C VAL A 30 28.65 -26.12 5.96
N ILE A 31 29.34 -26.73 4.99
CA ILE A 31 30.80 -26.70 4.86
C ILE A 31 31.27 -25.52 3.99
N SER A 32 30.42 -24.89 3.19
CA SER A 32 30.81 -23.81 2.26
C SER A 32 30.56 -22.37 2.76
N ILE A 33 29.97 -22.18 3.94
CA ILE A 33 29.79 -20.83 4.50
C ILE A 33 31.03 -20.46 5.31
N GLY A 34 32.00 -19.91 4.59
CA GLY A 34 33.22 -19.32 5.16
C GLY A 34 32.93 -18.37 6.33
N HIS A 35 33.85 -18.40 7.28
CA HIS A 35 33.91 -17.64 8.51
C HIS A 35 33.24 -16.25 8.49
N GLU A 36 32.11 -16.12 9.19
CA GLU A 36 31.81 -15.04 10.14
C GLU A 36 30.39 -15.26 10.70
N ARG A 37 30.31 -15.84 11.91
CA ARG A 37 29.05 -16.06 12.61
C ARG A 37 28.56 -14.75 13.24
N LYS A 38 28.24 -13.74 12.41
CA LYS A 38 27.32 -12.69 12.86
C LYS A 38 26.00 -13.38 13.18
N TYR A 39 25.46 -13.13 14.37
CA TYR A 39 24.25 -13.76 14.91
C TYR A 39 23.05 -13.49 13.99
N ARG A 40 22.95 -14.24 12.90
CA ARG A 40 21.86 -14.14 11.93
C ARG A 40 20.68 -14.85 12.56
N LYS A 41 19.80 -14.06 13.19
CA LYS A 41 18.49 -14.52 13.65
C LYS A 41 17.86 -15.34 12.53
N LYS A 42 17.40 -16.56 12.84
CA LYS A 42 16.77 -17.44 11.87
C LYS A 42 15.55 -16.72 11.28
N ARG A 43 15.62 -16.34 10.01
CA ARG A 43 14.45 -15.83 9.27
C ARG A 43 13.44 -16.99 9.22
N LYS A 44 12.24 -16.78 9.74
CA LYS A 44 11.16 -17.77 9.64
C LYS A 44 10.67 -17.74 8.19
N LEU A 45 10.65 -18.90 7.54
CA LEU A 45 10.04 -19.06 6.22
C LEU A 45 8.52 -18.90 6.38
N VAL A 46 7.92 -17.98 5.62
CA VAL A 46 6.46 -17.82 5.52
C VAL A 46 6.02 -18.56 4.26
N VAL A 47 5.04 -19.45 4.39
CA VAL A 47 4.47 -20.21 3.28
C VAL A 47 2.99 -19.86 3.20
N ASP A 48 2.55 -19.37 2.05
CA ASP A 48 1.15 -18.98 1.84
C ASP A 48 0.27 -20.21 1.60
N GLU A 49 -0.84 -20.29 2.32
CA GLU A 49 -1.84 -21.37 2.15
C GLU A 49 -2.69 -21.15 0.90
N GLN A 50 -3.09 -19.90 0.64
CA GLN A 50 -3.89 -19.51 -0.50
C GLN A 50 -3.01 -18.85 -1.57
N LYS A 51 -2.85 -19.53 -2.71
CA LYS A 51 -2.02 -19.07 -3.83
C LYS A 51 -2.77 -18.24 -4.87
N ALA A 52 -4.11 -18.22 -4.81
CA ALA A 52 -4.95 -17.56 -5.79
C ALA A 52 -6.18 -16.90 -5.14
N ILE A 53 -6.66 -15.82 -5.74
CA ILE A 53 -7.87 -15.11 -5.32
C ILE A 53 -9.10 -15.86 -5.88
N ALA A 54 -10.17 -15.98 -5.08
CA ALA A 54 -11.39 -16.64 -5.52
C ALA A 54 -12.11 -15.82 -6.59
N SER A 55 -12.72 -16.49 -7.58
CA SER A 55 -13.42 -15.82 -8.68
C SER A 55 -14.58 -14.95 -8.21
N GLU A 56 -15.28 -15.34 -7.15
CA GLU A 56 -16.37 -14.57 -6.55
C GLU A 56 -15.87 -13.28 -5.91
N THR A 57 -14.77 -13.34 -5.15
CA THR A 57 -14.14 -12.13 -4.59
C THR A 57 -13.66 -11.18 -5.68
N MET A 58 -13.15 -11.71 -6.79
CA MET A 58 -12.73 -10.90 -7.93
C MET A 58 -13.92 -10.21 -8.61
N LYS A 59 -15.06 -10.90 -8.75
CA LYS A 59 -16.30 -10.29 -9.28
C LYS A 59 -16.82 -9.18 -8.38
N MET A 60 -16.78 -9.38 -7.06
CA MET A 60 -17.20 -8.37 -6.10
C MET A 60 -16.35 -7.10 -6.19
N GLN A 61 -15.03 -7.24 -6.30
CA GLN A 61 -14.11 -6.11 -6.52
C GLN A 61 -14.32 -5.39 -7.85
N LEU A 62 -14.80 -6.09 -8.88
CA LEU A 62 -15.16 -5.45 -10.16
C LEU A 62 -16.50 -4.72 -10.08
N SER A 63 -17.43 -5.19 -9.23
CA SER A 63 -18.73 -4.55 -9.04
C SER A 63 -18.70 -3.34 -8.11
N ASP A 64 -17.87 -3.36 -7.07
CA ASP A 64 -17.73 -2.28 -6.10
C ASP A 64 -16.25 -2.07 -5.76
N THR A 65 -15.79 -0.83 -5.92
CA THR A 65 -14.41 -0.38 -5.64
C THR A 65 -14.39 0.80 -4.67
N SER A 66 -15.50 1.03 -3.95
CA SER A 66 -15.65 2.19 -3.06
C SER A 66 -14.67 2.21 -1.88
N ASP A 67 -14.12 1.06 -1.48
CA ASP A 67 -13.14 0.91 -0.40
C ASP A 67 -11.74 1.44 -0.75
N ILE A 68 -11.38 1.42 -2.04
CA ILE A 68 -10.08 1.91 -2.54
C ILE A 68 -10.15 3.31 -3.16
N ILE A 69 -11.34 3.79 -3.51
CA ILE A 69 -11.52 5.14 -4.02
C ILE A 69 -11.44 6.12 -2.85
N THR A 70 -10.56 7.12 -2.98
CA THR A 70 -10.44 8.22 -2.03
C THR A 70 -10.92 9.52 -2.67
N THR A 71 -11.39 10.45 -1.84
CA THR A 71 -11.78 11.78 -2.31
C THR A 71 -10.54 12.62 -2.63
N LEU A 72 -10.69 13.57 -3.56
CA LEU A 72 -9.59 14.46 -3.94
C LEU A 72 -9.24 15.40 -2.77
N ASP A 73 -8.02 15.27 -2.24
CA ASP A 73 -7.49 16.20 -1.25
C ASP A 73 -7.01 17.48 -1.94
N LEU A 74 -7.74 18.57 -1.70
CA LEU A 74 -7.45 19.88 -2.27
C LEU A 74 -6.60 20.71 -1.31
N ALA A 75 -5.65 21.45 -1.87
CA ALA A 75 -5.00 22.52 -1.16
C ALA A 75 -6.05 23.57 -0.70
N PRO A 76 -5.75 24.36 0.36
CA PRO A 76 -6.65 25.40 0.83
C PRO A 76 -7.09 26.34 -0.32
N PRO A 77 -8.40 26.43 -0.64
CA PRO A 77 -8.86 27.08 -1.87
C PRO A 77 -8.83 28.62 -1.78
N THR A 78 -8.60 29.18 -0.60
CA THR A 78 -8.53 30.62 -0.39
C THR A 78 -7.23 31.01 0.31
N LYS A 79 -6.76 32.24 0.06
CA LYS A 79 -5.59 32.81 0.75
C LYS A 79 -5.74 32.79 2.27
N LYS A 80 -6.95 32.99 2.78
CA LYS A 80 -7.24 32.97 4.22
C LYS A 80 -7.06 31.57 4.81
N LEU A 81 -7.62 30.55 4.17
CA LEU A 81 -7.46 29.16 4.60
C LEU A 81 -6.01 28.69 4.47
N MET A 82 -5.28 29.16 3.45
CA MET A 82 -3.84 28.89 3.32
C MET A 82 -3.06 29.46 4.51
N HIS A 83 -3.31 30.73 4.85
CA HIS A 83 -2.66 31.37 6.00
C HIS A 83 -3.03 30.70 7.33
N TRP A 84 -4.28 30.27 7.49
CA TRP A 84 -4.72 29.52 8.67
C TRP A 84 -4.12 28.12 8.73
N LYS A 85 -3.92 27.44 7.61
CA LYS A 85 -3.20 26.15 7.57
C LYS A 85 -1.74 26.33 7.99
N GLU A 86 -1.12 27.45 7.65
CA GLU A 86 0.28 27.77 8.04
C GLU A 86 0.41 28.15 9.53
N THR A 87 -0.58 28.85 10.09
CA THR A 87 -0.51 29.44 11.44
C THR A 87 -1.35 28.72 12.50
N GLY A 88 -2.19 27.76 12.10
CA GLY A 88 -3.17 27.10 12.97
C GLY A 88 -2.68 25.86 13.72
N GLY A 89 -1.42 25.44 13.53
CA GLY A 89 -0.84 24.33 14.30
C GLY A 89 -0.67 24.68 15.78
N VAL A 90 -0.74 23.68 16.67
CA VAL A 90 -0.62 23.89 18.13
C VAL A 90 0.73 24.53 18.48
N GLU A 91 1.79 24.11 17.79
CA GLU A 91 3.13 24.68 17.92
C GLU A 91 3.20 26.15 17.49
N LYS A 92 2.29 26.61 16.62
CA LYS A 92 2.23 28.00 16.18
C LYS A 92 1.32 28.82 17.10
N LEU A 93 0.14 28.30 17.42
CA LEU A 93 -0.84 29.00 18.27
C LEU A 93 -0.34 29.25 19.70
N THR A 94 0.55 28.39 20.21
CA THR A 94 1.13 28.57 21.55
C THR A 94 2.27 29.59 21.61
N ILE A 95 2.82 29.98 20.46
CA ILE A 95 3.95 30.92 20.35
C ILE A 95 3.49 32.27 19.76
N PHE A 96 2.45 32.26 18.92
CA PHE A 96 1.91 33.48 18.33
C PHE A 96 0.90 34.19 19.25
N PRO A 97 0.94 35.53 19.34
CA PRO A 97 -0.09 36.29 20.03
C PRO A 97 -1.42 36.20 19.26
N GLY A 98 -2.54 36.31 19.97
CA GLY A 98 -3.90 36.25 19.40
C GLY A 98 -4.25 37.35 18.38
N ARG A 99 -3.35 38.33 18.20
CA ARG A 99 -3.46 39.39 17.18
C ARG A 99 -2.20 39.44 16.34
N THR A 100 -2.36 39.56 15.02
CA THR A 100 -1.24 39.70 14.10
C THR A 100 -0.46 41.01 14.37
N ILE A 101 0.83 40.87 14.70
CA ILE A 101 1.76 42.00 14.86
C ILE A 101 2.67 42.04 13.63
N LEU A 102 2.55 43.10 12.81
CA LEU A 102 3.36 43.24 11.59
C LEU A 102 4.79 43.69 11.87
N SER A 103 5.03 44.39 12.98
CA SER A 103 6.35 44.88 13.36
C SER A 103 7.19 43.78 14.00
N LYS A 104 8.31 43.42 13.37
CA LYS A 104 9.25 42.42 13.89
C LYS A 104 9.83 42.78 15.26
N LYS A 105 10.04 44.08 15.52
CA LYS A 105 10.55 44.55 16.82
C LYS A 105 9.54 44.32 17.94
N LEU A 106 8.27 44.61 17.68
CA LEU A 106 7.19 44.43 18.67
C LEU A 106 6.82 42.96 18.84
N PHE A 107 6.90 42.17 17.76
CA PHE A 107 6.65 40.73 17.81
C PHE A 107 7.62 40.00 18.74
N LYS A 108 8.88 40.46 18.85
CA LYS A 108 9.89 39.85 19.73
C LYS A 108 9.67 40.16 21.23
N VAL A 109 8.90 41.20 21.54
CA VAL A 109 8.63 41.62 22.92
C VAL A 109 7.48 40.81 23.54
N HIS A 110 6.66 40.17 22.69
CA HIS A 110 5.54 39.33 23.07
C HIS A 110 5.92 37.84 22.95
#